data_AF-A0A0P9IUX0-F1
#
_entry.id   AF-A0A0P9IUX0-F1
#
_cell.length_a   1.000
_cell.length_b   1.000
_cell.length_c   1.000
_cell.angle_alpha   90.00
_cell.angle_beta   90.00
_cell.angle_gamma   90.00
#
_symmetry.space_group_name_H-M   'P 1'
#
loop_
_entity.id
_entity.type
_entity.pdbx_description
1 polymer ?
#
loop_
_entity_poly.entity_id
_entity_poly.type
_entity_poly.pdbx_seq_one_letter_code
_entity_poly.pdbx_strand_id
1 'polypeptide(L)'
;MDFTLWDILRNLLIGLQWTLALSLVAFIGGGLIGLLVMVMRTSEKSGPRVAAKLYIELFQGTPLLMQLFLVFFGVALMGMDISPWAAAALALTLFTSAYLAEIWRGCVESISKGQWEASASLAMTPLEQMRYVILPQALRIAVAPTVGFSVQVVKGTAVTSIIGFTELTKTGSMLANATFEPFMVYGFVALGYFILCYPLSLCARHLERRLHASA
;
A
#
# COMPACT_ATOMS: atom_id res chain seq x y z
N MET A 1 -26.76 -27.12 -8.45
CA MET A 1 -26.78 -26.78 -7.00
C MET A 1 -27.30 -25.37 -6.93
N ASP A 2 -28.46 -25.17 -6.33
CA ASP A 2 -29.00 -23.81 -6.17
C ASP A 2 -28.20 -23.12 -5.06
N PHE A 3 -27.45 -22.09 -5.41
CA PHE A 3 -26.74 -21.28 -4.43
C PHE A 3 -27.77 -20.46 -3.64
N THR A 4 -27.78 -20.60 -2.32
CA THR A 4 -28.57 -19.71 -1.48
C THR A 4 -27.85 -18.37 -1.32
N LEU A 5 -28.60 -17.31 -0.98
CA LEU A 5 -28.01 -16.01 -0.65
C LEU A 5 -26.97 -16.13 0.48
N TRP A 6 -27.22 -17.01 1.44
CA TRP A 6 -26.29 -17.27 2.53
C TRP A 6 -24.96 -17.85 2.04
N ASP A 7 -24.99 -18.77 1.06
CA ASP A 7 -23.78 -19.34 0.47
C ASP A 7 -22.96 -18.26 -0.23
N ILE A 8 -23.61 -17.36 -0.96
CA ILE A 8 -22.94 -16.23 -1.63
C ILE A 8 -22.26 -15.34 -0.59
N LEU A 9 -22.99 -14.91 0.45
CA LEU A 9 -22.45 -14.02 1.48
C LEU A 9 -21.30 -14.67 2.26
N ARG A 10 -21.43 -15.96 2.62
CA ARG A 10 -20.37 -16.70 3.31
C ARG A 10 -19.10 -16.78 2.48
N ASN A 11 -19.21 -17.10 1.19
CA ASN A 11 -18.04 -17.17 0.31
C ASN A 11 -17.40 -15.79 0.12
N LEU A 12 -18.20 -14.73 -0.08
CA LEU A 12 -17.69 -13.37 -0.19
C LEU A 12 -16.99 -12.91 1.10
N LEU A 13 -17.48 -13.29 2.29
CA LEU A 13 -16.79 -13.01 3.55
C LEU A 13 -15.42 -13.70 3.64
N ILE A 14 -15.29 -14.93 3.12
CA ILE A 14 -14.00 -15.61 3.02
C ILE A 14 -13.06 -14.85 2.06
N GLY A 15 -13.57 -14.43 0.89
CA GLY A 15 -12.81 -13.59 -0.03
C GLY A 15 -12.36 -12.26 0.59
N LEU A 16 -13.23 -11.63 1.38
CA LEU A 16 -12.95 -10.40 2.13
C LEU A 16 -11.81 -10.58 3.14
N GLN A 17 -11.77 -11.72 3.84
CA GLN A 17 -10.67 -12.05 4.76
C GLN A 17 -9.33 -12.13 4.03
N TRP A 18 -9.31 -12.72 2.82
CA TRP A 18 -8.09 -12.78 1.99
C TRP A 18 -7.67 -11.42 1.42
N THR A 19 -8.63 -10.57 1.05
CA THR A 19 -8.37 -9.15 0.71
C THR A 19 -7.70 -8.43 1.89
N LEU A 20 -8.23 -8.59 3.10
CA LEU A 20 -7.66 -8.00 4.32
C LEU A 20 -6.25 -8.53 4.62
N ALA A 21 -6.07 -9.85 4.59
CA ALA A 21 -4.78 -10.47 4.85
C ALA A 21 -3.71 -10.00 3.85
N LEU A 22 -4.04 -9.95 2.56
CA LEU A 22 -3.11 -9.49 1.53
C LEU A 22 -2.75 -8.01 1.72
N SER A 23 -3.76 -7.19 2.00
CA SER A 23 -3.57 -5.75 2.25
C SER A 23 -2.66 -5.51 3.44
N LEU A 24 -2.82 -6.28 4.54
CA LEU A 24 -1.97 -6.18 5.72
C LEU A 24 -0.53 -6.59 5.43
N VAL A 25 -0.31 -7.70 4.72
CA VAL A 25 1.03 -8.14 4.32
C VAL A 25 1.70 -7.09 3.44
N ALA A 26 0.99 -6.60 2.42
CA ALA A 26 1.48 -5.57 1.51
C ALA A 26 1.79 -4.26 2.24
N PHE A 27 0.95 -3.85 3.20
CA PHE A 27 1.14 -2.61 3.95
C PHE A 27 2.28 -2.69 4.96
N ILE A 28 2.40 -3.80 5.70
CA ILE A 28 3.50 -4.01 6.65
C ILE A 28 4.83 -4.17 5.90
N GLY A 29 4.88 -5.08 4.92
CA GLY A 29 6.07 -5.30 4.10
C GLY A 29 6.45 -4.05 3.32
N GLY A 30 5.46 -3.40 2.70
CA GLY A 30 5.63 -2.16 1.97
C GLY A 30 6.11 -1.02 2.86
N GLY A 31 5.60 -0.92 4.09
CA GLY A 31 6.07 0.06 5.06
C GLY A 31 7.52 -0.18 5.49
N LEU A 32 7.90 -1.43 5.78
CA LEU A 32 9.29 -1.77 6.15
C LEU A 32 10.28 -1.45 5.01
N ILE A 33 9.98 -1.89 3.79
CA ILE A 33 10.83 -1.61 2.63
C ILE A 33 10.79 -0.12 2.29
N GLY A 34 9.63 0.52 2.38
CA GLY A 34 9.45 1.95 2.10
C GLY A 34 10.27 2.82 3.04
N LEU A 35 10.44 2.41 4.29
CA LEU A 35 11.27 3.12 5.26
C LEU A 35 12.74 3.06 4.86
N LEU A 36 13.20 1.86 4.47
CA LEU A 36 14.56 1.68 3.97
C LEU A 36 14.81 2.50 2.70
N VAL A 37 13.87 2.48 1.76
CA VAL A 37 13.95 3.26 0.51
C VAL A 37 13.94 4.76 0.80
N MET A 38 13.11 5.24 1.73
CA MET A 38 13.10 6.64 2.16
C MET A 38 14.44 7.07 2.76
N VAL A 39 15.01 6.27 3.67
CA VAL A 39 16.32 6.55 4.28
C VAL A 39 17.43 6.58 3.23
N MET A 40 17.42 5.65 2.26
CA MET A 40 18.34 5.68 1.14
C MET A 40 18.16 6.95 0.29
N ARG A 41 16.91 7.38 0.09
CA ARG A 41 16.56 8.55 -0.72
C ARG A 41 16.96 9.87 -0.07
N THR A 42 17.06 9.93 1.26
CA THR A 42 17.55 11.09 2.04
C THR A 42 19.06 11.04 2.32
N SER A 43 19.77 10.00 1.87
CA SER A 43 21.22 9.86 2.09
C SER A 43 22.03 10.94 1.37
N GLU A 44 23.11 11.42 2.00
CA GLU A 44 24.09 12.34 1.41
C GLU A 44 24.90 11.69 0.25
N LYS A 45 25.00 10.37 0.23
CA LYS A 45 25.72 9.63 -0.81
C LYS A 45 24.87 9.50 -2.07
N SER A 46 25.47 9.76 -3.24
CA SER A 46 24.78 9.71 -4.53
C SER A 46 24.27 8.31 -4.88
N GLY A 47 25.03 7.25 -4.59
CA GLY A 47 24.68 5.86 -4.92
C GLY A 47 23.32 5.40 -4.37
N PRO A 48 23.14 5.31 -3.03
CA PRO A 48 21.86 4.92 -2.42
C PRO A 48 20.70 5.84 -2.83
N ARG A 49 20.98 7.14 -2.95
CA ARG A 49 19.98 8.14 -3.35
C ARG A 49 19.45 7.89 -4.76
N VAL A 50 20.34 7.63 -5.72
CA VAL A 50 19.97 7.36 -7.11
C VAL A 50 19.28 6.00 -7.22
N ALA A 51 19.77 4.97 -6.52
CA ALA A 51 19.12 3.66 -6.50
C ALA A 51 17.67 3.74 -5.98
N ALA A 52 17.45 4.44 -4.86
CA ALA A 52 16.11 4.66 -4.31
C ALA A 52 15.24 5.49 -5.26
N LYS A 53 15.80 6.51 -5.91
CA LYS A 53 15.07 7.32 -6.90
C LYS A 53 14.59 6.47 -8.07
N LEU A 54 15.47 5.67 -8.67
CA LEU A 54 15.13 4.78 -9.80
C LEU A 54 14.10 3.73 -9.39
N TYR A 55 14.24 3.16 -8.18
CA TYR A 55 13.24 2.25 -7.62
C TYR A 55 11.86 2.91 -7.54
N ILE A 56 11.76 4.09 -6.93
CA ILE A 56 10.50 4.83 -6.79
C ILE A 56 9.90 5.14 -8.17
N GLU A 57 10.71 5.68 -9.10
CA GLU A 57 10.27 6.02 -10.45
C GLU A 57 9.79 4.79 -11.24
N LEU A 58 10.45 3.65 -11.11
CA LEU A 58 10.04 2.41 -11.76
C LEU A 58 8.67 1.94 -11.26
N PHE A 59 8.47 1.86 -9.94
CA PHE A 59 7.24 1.30 -9.37
C PHE A 59 6.06 2.26 -9.40
N GLN A 60 6.28 3.58 -9.36
CA GLN A 60 5.22 4.57 -9.55
C GLN A 60 4.93 4.85 -11.03
N GLY A 61 5.93 4.68 -11.90
CA GLY A 61 5.80 4.88 -13.35
C GLY A 61 5.22 3.69 -14.11
N THR A 62 5.05 2.53 -13.45
CA THR A 62 4.50 1.31 -14.07
C THR A 62 3.18 0.89 -13.42
N PRO A 63 2.18 0.42 -14.19
CA PRO A 63 0.93 -0.05 -13.62
C PRO A 63 1.13 -1.28 -12.72
N LEU A 64 0.44 -1.33 -11.57
CA LEU A 64 0.45 -2.48 -10.65
C LEU A 64 0.12 -3.80 -11.35
N LEU A 65 -0.81 -3.79 -12.31
CA LEU A 65 -1.15 -4.98 -13.11
C LEU A 65 0.07 -5.54 -13.86
N MET A 66 0.89 -4.65 -14.45
CA MET A 66 2.09 -5.07 -15.17
C MET A 66 3.15 -5.61 -14.21
N GLN A 67 3.28 -5.01 -13.02
CA GLN A 67 4.18 -5.51 -11.98
C GLN A 67 3.77 -6.91 -11.51
N LEU A 68 2.47 -7.17 -11.32
CA LEU A 68 1.95 -8.50 -11.00
C LEU A 68 2.30 -9.52 -12.09
N PHE A 69 2.16 -9.17 -13.37
CA PHE A 69 2.54 -10.03 -14.47
C PHE A 69 4.04 -10.32 -14.51
N LEU A 70 4.88 -9.29 -14.34
CA LEU A 70 6.33 -9.47 -14.32
C LEU A 70 6.77 -10.37 -13.16
N VAL A 71 6.17 -10.22 -11.98
CA VAL A 71 6.47 -11.08 -10.83
C VAL A 71 5.98 -12.51 -11.06
N PHE A 72 4.71 -12.68 -11.45
CA PHE A 72 4.11 -14.01 -11.56
C PHE A 72 4.70 -14.82 -12.73
N PHE A 73 4.75 -14.24 -13.94
CA PHE A 73 5.26 -14.93 -15.12
C PHE A 73 6.78 -14.90 -15.23
N GLY A 74 7.44 -13.85 -14.73
CA GLY A 74 8.89 -13.74 -14.78
C GLY A 74 9.59 -14.76 -13.89
N VAL A 75 9.05 -15.03 -12.70
CA VAL A 75 9.58 -16.09 -11.81
C VAL A 75 9.39 -17.47 -12.43
N ALA A 76 8.22 -17.74 -13.03
CA ALA A 76 7.96 -18.98 -13.76
C ALA A 76 8.93 -19.19 -14.93
N LEU A 77 9.29 -18.12 -15.66
CA LEU A 77 10.27 -18.20 -16.76
C LEU A 77 11.68 -18.58 -16.28
N MET A 78 12.02 -18.29 -15.03
CA MET A 78 13.27 -18.71 -14.40
C MET A 78 13.24 -20.18 -13.93
N GLY A 79 12.16 -20.92 -14.22
CA GLY A 79 11.99 -22.32 -13.83
C GLY A 79 11.56 -22.50 -12.36
N MET A 80 11.07 -21.45 -11.70
CA MET A 80 10.58 -21.48 -10.33
C MET A 80 9.06 -21.30 -10.29
N ASP A 81 8.36 -22.19 -9.61
CA ASP A 81 6.93 -22.01 -9.38
C ASP A 81 6.69 -20.99 -8.27
N ILE A 82 5.78 -20.04 -8.52
CA ILE A 82 5.33 -19.06 -7.53
C ILE A 82 3.81 -19.14 -7.39
N SER A 83 3.32 -19.20 -6.15
CA SER A 83 1.88 -19.18 -5.92
C SER A 83 1.30 -17.79 -6.23
N PRO A 84 0.04 -17.69 -6.67
CA PRO A 84 -0.63 -16.40 -6.86
C PRO A 84 -0.59 -15.51 -5.62
N TRP A 85 -0.67 -16.11 -4.43
CA TRP A 85 -0.53 -15.40 -3.15
C TRP A 85 0.85 -14.77 -2.99
N ALA A 86 1.93 -15.54 -3.20
CA ALA A 86 3.28 -15.04 -3.03
C ALA A 86 3.61 -13.95 -4.07
N ALA A 87 3.18 -14.13 -5.33
CA ALA A 87 3.36 -13.12 -6.37
C ALA A 87 2.58 -11.83 -6.07
N ALA A 88 1.31 -11.96 -5.64
CA ALA A 88 0.50 -10.82 -5.23
C ALA A 88 1.11 -10.07 -4.04
N ALA A 89 1.54 -10.79 -3.00
CA ALA A 89 2.15 -10.21 -1.81
C ALA A 89 3.45 -9.48 -2.15
N LEU A 90 4.31 -10.06 -2.98
CA LEU A 90 5.57 -9.44 -3.41
C LEU A 90 5.32 -8.19 -4.25
N ALA A 91 4.51 -8.28 -5.30
CA ALA A 91 4.22 -7.16 -6.19
C ALA A 91 3.57 -5.99 -5.44
N LEU A 92 2.54 -6.26 -4.61
CA LEU A 92 1.89 -5.23 -3.81
C LEU A 92 2.83 -4.64 -2.75
N THR A 93 3.71 -5.44 -2.15
CA THR A 93 4.71 -4.94 -1.19
C THR A 93 5.67 -3.96 -1.85
N LEU A 94 6.19 -4.29 -3.04
CA LEU A 94 7.13 -3.43 -3.78
C LEU A 94 6.45 -2.16 -4.30
N PHE A 95 5.23 -2.29 -4.82
CA PHE A 95 4.40 -1.14 -5.20
C PHE A 95 4.15 -0.22 -3.99
N THR A 96 3.67 -0.79 -2.88
CA THR A 96 3.32 -0.05 -1.68
C THR A 96 4.54 0.65 -1.09
N SER A 97 5.71 0.02 -1.07
CA SER A 97 6.93 0.63 -0.55
C SER A 97 7.41 1.82 -1.36
N ALA A 98 7.28 1.78 -2.69
CA ALA A 98 7.66 2.91 -3.54
C ALA A 98 6.79 4.15 -3.29
N TYR A 99 5.49 3.96 -3.09
CA TYR A 99 4.58 5.06 -2.76
C TYR A 99 4.76 5.55 -1.31
N LEU A 100 4.88 4.65 -0.34
CA LEU A 100 5.11 5.04 1.05
C LEU A 100 6.46 5.76 1.24
N ALA A 101 7.51 5.31 0.55
CA ALA A 101 8.81 5.99 0.59
C ALA A 101 8.70 7.45 0.14
N GLU A 102 7.96 7.70 -0.93
CA GLU A 102 7.76 9.03 -1.48
C GLU A 102 6.84 9.90 -0.62
N ILE A 103 5.76 9.31 -0.07
CA ILE A 103 4.88 9.99 0.90
C ILE A 103 5.69 10.44 2.11
N TRP A 104 6.47 9.52 2.70
CA TRP A 104 7.25 9.83 3.91
C TRP A 104 8.39 10.80 3.64
N ARG A 105 9.04 10.71 2.47
CA ARG A 105 10.01 11.71 2.02
C ARG A 105 9.35 13.09 1.93
N GLY A 106 8.16 13.18 1.34
CA GLY A 106 7.38 14.42 1.27
C GLY A 106 7.03 14.97 2.65
N CYS A 107 6.70 14.12 3.62
CA CYS A 107 6.47 14.54 5.00
C CYS A 107 7.74 15.08 5.68
N VAL A 108 8.90 14.45 5.46
CA VAL A 108 10.19 14.96 5.96
C VAL A 108 10.53 16.32 5.36
N GLU A 109 10.30 16.50 4.06
CA GLU A 109 10.55 17.76 3.35
C GLU A 109 9.55 18.87 3.70
N SER A 110 8.37 18.51 4.21
CA SER A 110 7.37 19.48 4.66
C SER A 110 7.73 20.19 5.96
N ILE A 111 8.72 19.68 6.71
CA ILE A 111 9.18 20.30 7.95
C ILE A 111 9.84 21.66 7.64
N SER A 112 9.47 22.69 8.41
CA SER A 112 9.93 24.05 8.18
C SER A 112 11.47 24.15 8.20
N LYS A 113 12.03 24.95 7.29
CA LYS A 113 13.48 25.18 7.23
C LYS A 113 14.03 25.72 8.54
N GLY A 114 13.24 26.47 9.31
CA GLY A 114 13.62 26.96 10.64
C GLY A 114 13.95 25.85 11.64
N GLN A 115 13.30 24.67 11.58
CA GLN A 115 13.66 23.53 12.44
C GLN A 115 15.03 22.96 12.08
N TRP A 116 15.34 22.90 10.79
CA TRP A 116 16.66 22.50 10.30
C TRP A 116 17.73 23.52 10.70
N GLU A 117 17.49 24.81 10.49
CA GLU A 117 18.42 25.89 10.81
C GLU A 117 18.64 26.03 12.33
N ALA A 118 17.60 25.89 13.14
CA ALA A 118 17.70 25.96 14.60
C ALA A 118 18.50 24.77 15.17
N SER A 119 18.23 23.56 14.68
CA SER A 119 18.97 22.36 15.12
C SER A 119 20.43 22.39 14.66
N ALA A 120 20.71 22.89 13.45
CA ALA A 120 22.08 23.13 12.99
C ALA A 120 22.81 24.18 13.84
N SER A 121 22.10 25.23 14.28
CA SER A 121 22.65 26.27 15.18
C SER A 121 23.00 25.74 16.57
N LEU A 122 22.44 24.59 16.97
CA LEU A 122 22.81 23.84 18.18
C LEU A 122 23.93 22.82 17.93
N ALA A 123 24.66 22.96 16.82
CA ALA A 123 25.76 22.08 16.40
C ALA A 123 25.37 20.60 16.21
N MET A 124 24.09 20.32 15.94
CA MET A 124 23.63 18.96 15.68
C MET A 124 24.08 18.50 14.28
N THR A 125 24.64 17.30 14.21
CA THR A 125 24.95 16.61 12.94
C THR A 125 23.68 16.29 12.16
N PRO A 126 23.74 16.08 10.83
CA PRO A 126 22.55 15.74 10.02
C PRO A 126 21.77 14.53 10.54
N LEU A 127 22.48 13.54 11.10
CA LEU A 127 21.85 12.37 11.73
C LEU A 127 21.12 12.73 13.03
N GLU A 128 21.68 13.62 13.84
CA GLU A 128 21.04 14.10 15.07
C GLU A 128 19.83 14.98 14.75
N GLN A 129 19.94 15.89 13.78
CA GLN A 129 18.83 16.70 13.30
C GLN A 129 17.69 15.80 12.83
N MET A 130 18.01 14.83 11.96
CA MET A 130 17.04 13.85 11.47
C MET A 130 16.40 13.08 12.62
N ARG A 131 17.18 12.49 13.53
CA ARG A 131 16.67 11.59 14.58
C ARG A 131 15.85 12.32 15.64
N TYR A 132 16.32 13.46 16.12
CA TYR A 132 15.78 14.10 17.33
C TYR A 132 14.81 15.24 17.04
N VAL A 133 14.90 15.88 15.87
CA VAL A 133 14.08 17.06 15.54
C VAL A 133 13.12 16.74 14.41
N ILE A 134 13.63 16.32 13.26
CA ILE A 134 12.85 16.24 12.03
C ILE A 134 11.96 15.00 12.01
N LEU A 135 12.53 13.80 12.23
CA LEU A 135 11.80 12.54 12.12
C LEU A 135 10.60 12.44 13.08
N PRO A 136 10.69 12.83 14.37
CA PRO A 136 9.53 12.80 15.27
C PRO A 136 8.37 13.70 14.78
N GLN A 137 8.68 14.85 14.15
CA GLN A 137 7.67 15.74 13.57
C GLN A 137 7.10 15.16 12.28
N ALA A 138 7.98 14.69 11.38
CA ALA A 138 7.60 14.09 10.11
C ALA A 138 6.73 12.85 10.29
N LEU A 139 7.01 12.01 11.31
CA LEU A 139 6.20 10.84 11.64
C LEU A 139 4.77 11.23 12.04
N ARG A 140 4.58 12.31 12.79
CA ARG A 140 3.22 12.79 13.15
C ARG A 140 2.45 13.22 11.91
N ILE A 141 3.11 13.93 10.99
CA ILE A 141 2.52 14.37 9.72
C ILE A 141 2.22 13.17 8.81
N ALA A 142 3.10 12.17 8.78
CA ALA A 142 2.99 11.01 7.90
C ALA A 142 1.80 10.09 8.20
N VAL A 143 1.27 10.09 9.44
CA VAL A 143 0.19 9.18 9.85
C VAL A 143 -1.03 9.29 8.95
N ALA A 144 -1.51 10.51 8.68
CA ALA A 144 -2.73 10.71 7.90
C ALA A 144 -2.63 10.27 6.42
N PRO A 145 -1.61 10.71 5.63
CA PRO A 145 -1.45 10.23 4.26
C PRO A 145 -1.11 8.73 4.18
N THR A 146 -0.45 8.16 5.20
CA THR A 146 -0.21 6.71 5.28
C THR A 146 -1.52 5.93 5.40
N VAL A 147 -2.44 6.36 6.27
CA VAL A 147 -3.78 5.77 6.37
C VAL A 147 -4.58 6.01 5.08
N GLY A 148 -4.48 7.19 4.48
CA GLY A 148 -5.12 7.50 3.20
C GLY A 148 -4.65 6.54 2.08
N PHE A 149 -3.34 6.29 2.00
CA PHE A 149 -2.78 5.39 1.00
C PHE A 149 -3.15 3.91 1.23
N SER A 150 -3.42 3.49 2.48
CA SER A 150 -3.89 2.12 2.76
C SER A 150 -5.18 1.76 2.02
N VAL A 151 -6.05 2.74 1.73
CA VAL A 151 -7.25 2.57 0.91
C VAL A 151 -6.89 2.13 -0.51
N GLN A 152 -5.81 2.69 -1.08
CA GLN A 152 -5.35 2.30 -2.41
C GLN A 152 -4.74 0.90 -2.40
N VAL A 153 -4.06 0.50 -1.32
CA VAL A 153 -3.54 -0.86 -1.17
C VAL A 153 -4.68 -1.87 -1.14
N VAL A 154 -5.74 -1.61 -0.37
CA VAL A 154 -6.95 -2.46 -0.33
C VAL A 154 -7.60 -2.55 -1.70
N LYS A 155 -7.79 -1.43 -2.41
CA LYS A 155 -8.36 -1.46 -3.78
C LYS A 155 -7.44 -2.19 -4.77
N GLY A 156 -6.13 -2.05 -4.60
CA GLY A 156 -5.11 -2.69 -5.42
C GLY A 156 -5.16 -4.22 -5.38
N THR A 157 -5.66 -4.82 -4.29
CA THR A 157 -5.81 -6.28 -4.21
C THR A 157 -6.78 -6.83 -5.25
N ALA A 158 -7.77 -6.05 -5.70
CA ALA A 158 -8.72 -6.47 -6.73
C ALA A 158 -8.03 -6.91 -8.03
N VAL A 159 -6.91 -6.26 -8.37
CA VAL A 159 -6.14 -6.52 -9.60
C VAL A 159 -5.45 -7.90 -9.54
N THR A 160 -5.20 -8.42 -8.35
CA THR A 160 -4.54 -9.73 -8.16
C THR A 160 -5.44 -10.91 -8.57
N SER A 161 -6.74 -10.68 -8.69
CA SER A 161 -7.69 -11.66 -9.25
C SER A 161 -7.32 -12.12 -10.66
N ILE A 162 -6.63 -11.27 -11.42
CA ILE A 162 -6.21 -11.54 -12.80
C ILE A 162 -5.14 -12.64 -12.85
N ILE A 163 -4.23 -12.68 -11.87
CA ILE A 163 -3.24 -13.77 -11.74
C ILE A 163 -3.79 -14.98 -10.97
N GLY A 164 -5.11 -15.03 -10.74
CA GLY A 164 -5.78 -16.15 -10.11
C GLY A 164 -5.75 -16.15 -8.59
N PHE A 165 -5.30 -15.07 -7.94
CA PHE A 165 -5.42 -15.00 -6.47
C PHE A 165 -6.89 -14.86 -6.06
N THR A 166 -7.33 -15.70 -5.13
CA THR A 166 -8.74 -15.78 -4.71
C THR A 166 -9.00 -14.83 -3.54
N GLU A 167 -9.17 -13.55 -3.86
CA GLU A 167 -9.67 -12.52 -2.94
C GLU A 167 -11.14 -12.17 -3.26
N LEU A 168 -11.67 -11.10 -2.66
CA LEU A 168 -13.07 -10.71 -2.80
C LEU A 168 -13.55 -10.56 -4.26
N THR A 169 -12.79 -9.90 -5.13
CA THR A 169 -13.15 -9.71 -6.55
C THR A 169 -13.16 -11.05 -7.28
N LYS A 170 -12.11 -11.87 -7.13
CA LYS A 170 -12.05 -13.20 -7.76
C LYS A 170 -13.18 -14.11 -7.28
N THR A 171 -13.47 -14.09 -5.97
CA THR A 171 -14.58 -14.85 -5.37
C THR A 171 -15.91 -14.38 -5.95
N GLY A 172 -16.11 -13.07 -6.06
CA GLY A 172 -17.27 -12.49 -6.72
C GLY A 172 -17.42 -12.93 -8.16
N SER A 173 -16.36 -12.91 -8.96
CA SER A 173 -16.42 -13.37 -10.35
C SER A 173 -16.75 -14.86 -10.47
N MET A 174 -16.22 -15.71 -9.59
CA MET A 174 -16.56 -17.14 -9.57
C MET A 174 -18.03 -17.36 -9.22
N LEU A 175 -18.55 -16.66 -8.21
CA LEU A 175 -19.96 -16.75 -7.82
C LEU A 175 -20.89 -16.20 -8.89
N ALA A 176 -20.58 -15.03 -9.46
CA ALA A 176 -21.37 -14.42 -10.53
C ALA A 176 -21.49 -15.34 -11.74
N ASN A 177 -20.42 -16.05 -12.10
CA ASN A 177 -20.43 -17.02 -13.19
C ASN A 177 -21.18 -18.32 -12.82
N ALA A 178 -21.15 -18.73 -11.55
CA ALA A 178 -21.83 -19.93 -11.09
C ALA A 178 -23.35 -19.72 -10.89
N THR A 179 -23.77 -18.52 -10.49
CA THR A 179 -25.17 -18.19 -10.23
C THR A 179 -25.85 -17.48 -11.40
N PHE A 180 -25.08 -17.00 -12.39
CA PHE A 180 -25.55 -16.14 -13.48
C PHE A 180 -26.22 -14.84 -13.01
N GLU A 181 -25.89 -14.37 -11.80
CA GLU A 181 -26.45 -13.17 -11.16
C GLU A 181 -25.36 -12.09 -10.91
N PRO A 182 -24.72 -11.55 -11.95
CA PRO A 182 -23.57 -10.66 -11.80
C PRO A 182 -23.92 -9.34 -11.09
N PHE A 183 -25.10 -8.78 -11.34
CA PHE A 183 -25.50 -7.51 -10.71
C PHE A 183 -25.59 -7.65 -9.19
N MET A 184 -26.27 -8.70 -8.71
CA MET A 184 -26.40 -8.97 -7.27
C MET A 184 -25.04 -9.25 -6.63
N VAL A 185 -24.24 -10.15 -7.23
CA VAL A 185 -22.95 -10.56 -6.65
C VAL A 185 -21.95 -9.41 -6.63
N TYR A 186 -21.78 -8.68 -7.74
CA TYR A 186 -20.88 -7.53 -7.76
C TYR A 186 -21.37 -6.36 -6.90
N GLY A 187 -22.68 -6.24 -6.67
CA GLY A 187 -23.24 -5.34 -5.66
C GLY A 187 -22.71 -5.65 -4.26
N PHE A 188 -22.70 -6.93 -3.86
CA PHE A 188 -22.12 -7.34 -2.58
C PHE A 188 -20.59 -7.20 -2.53
N VAL A 189 -19.88 -7.47 -3.63
CA VAL A 189 -18.43 -7.20 -3.73
C VAL A 189 -18.13 -5.72 -3.51
N ALA A 190 -18.89 -4.83 -4.15
CA ALA A 190 -18.74 -3.38 -4.00
C ALA A 190 -19.00 -2.94 -2.55
N LEU A 191 -20.04 -3.49 -1.91
CA LEU A 191 -20.31 -3.25 -0.48
C LEU A 191 -19.16 -3.75 0.40
N GLY A 192 -18.58 -4.91 0.11
CA GLY A 192 -17.41 -5.43 0.84
C GLY A 192 -16.22 -4.48 0.76
N TYR A 193 -15.86 -4.01 -0.43
CA TYR A 193 -14.81 -3.00 -0.59
C TYR A 193 -15.14 -1.68 0.12
N PHE A 194 -16.40 -1.25 0.09
CA PHE A 194 -16.84 -0.05 0.81
C PHE A 194 -16.67 -0.20 2.32
N ILE A 195 -17.08 -1.33 2.90
CA ILE A 195 -16.93 -1.64 4.33
C ILE A 195 -15.46 -1.61 4.76
N LEU A 196 -14.53 -2.06 3.90
CA LEU A 196 -13.10 -1.98 4.19
C LEU A 196 -12.54 -0.56 4.03
N CYS A 197 -12.87 0.10 2.93
CA CYS A 197 -12.23 1.36 2.55
C CYS A 197 -12.80 2.58 3.29
N TYR A 198 -14.10 2.59 3.61
CA TYR A 198 -14.77 3.75 4.17
C TYR A 198 -14.28 4.11 5.58
N PRO A 199 -14.11 3.16 6.53
CA PRO A 199 -13.53 3.44 7.84
C PRO A 199 -12.11 4.00 7.76
N LEU A 200 -11.26 3.44 6.89
CA LEU A 200 -9.91 3.94 6.63
C LEU A 200 -9.94 5.37 6.08
N SER A 201 -10.84 5.65 5.14
CA SER A 201 -11.03 6.99 4.57
C SER A 201 -11.54 8.01 5.60
N LEU A 202 -12.39 7.59 6.55
CA LEU A 202 -12.83 8.44 7.66
C LEU A 202 -11.68 8.71 8.64
N CYS A 203 -10.91 7.67 8.97
CA CYS A 203 -9.76 7.77 9.85
C CYS A 203 -8.71 8.75 9.29
N ALA A 204 -8.34 8.61 8.01
CA ALA A 204 -7.43 9.53 7.33
C ALA A 204 -7.91 10.99 7.43
N ARG A 205 -9.17 11.26 7.06
CA ARG A 205 -9.76 12.62 7.15
C ARG A 205 -9.79 13.19 8.57
N HIS A 206 -10.05 12.34 9.56
CA HIS A 206 -10.03 12.77 10.95
C HIS A 206 -8.61 13.14 11.41
N LEU A 207 -7.61 12.34 11.01
CA LEU A 207 -6.20 12.58 11.30
C LEU A 207 -5.69 13.84 10.61
N GLU A 208 -6.03 14.06 9.34
CA GLU A 208 -5.69 15.28 8.59
C GLU A 208 -6.21 16.53 9.30
N ARG A 209 -7.49 16.54 9.72
CA ARG A 209 -8.08 17.69 10.41
C ARG A 209 -7.41 18.00 11.73
N ARG A 210 -7.05 16.98 12.52
CA ARG A 210 -6.36 17.19 13.80
C ARG A 210 -4.96 17.74 13.62
N LEU A 211 -4.23 17.24 12.63
CA LEU A 211 -2.85 17.63 12.38
C LEU A 211 -2.74 19.02 11.73
N HIS A 212 -3.65 19.36 10.80
CA HIS A 212 -3.69 20.69 10.19
C HIS A 212 -4.26 21.77 11.13
N ALA A 213 -5.10 21.41 12.11
CA ALA A 213 -5.53 22.37 13.14
C ALA A 213 -4.45 22.68 14.19
N SER A 214 -3.33 21.94 14.17
CA SER A 214 -2.22 22.07 15.13
C SER A 214 -0.93 22.63 14.51
N ALA A 215 -0.97 23.01 13.23
CA ALA A 215 0.12 23.64 12.47
C ALA A 215 -0.20 25.12 12.23
#